data_AF-A0A7Y7CHY2-F1
#
_entry.id   AF-A0A7Y7CHY2-F1
#
_cell.length_a   1.000
_cell.length_b   1.000
_cell.length_c   1.000
_cell.angle_alpha   90.00
_cell.angle_beta   90.00
_cell.angle_gamma   90.00
#
_symmetry.space_group_name_H-M   'P 1'
#
loop_
_entity.id
_entity.type
_entity.pdbx_description
1 polymer ?
#
loop_
_entity_poly.entity_id
_entity_poly.type
_entity_poly.pdbx_seq_one_letter_code
_entity_poly.pdbx_strand_id
1 'polypeptide(L)'
;MDIRELKDWHLNFQKPLVISGPCSVETEEQFRQSVLPILHKVDFVRGGIWKPRTRPGNFEGNGEQALKWVKALKAEHPFRFAMEVATPNHIELAHQYEVDLIWIGARTTVNPFNVSELAEAFKGSELPVLVKNPIHAELSLWKGALERFSKAGIQKLGA
;
A
#
# COMPACT_ATOMS: atom_id res chain seq x y z
N MET A 1 -5.88 -16.44 13.39
CA MET A 1 -5.04 -15.25 13.11
C MET A 1 -5.41 -14.21 14.16
N ASP A 2 -4.43 -13.57 14.77
CA ASP A 2 -4.65 -12.48 15.73
C ASP A 2 -4.72 -11.16 14.94
N ILE A 3 -5.91 -10.79 14.48
CA ILE A 3 -6.16 -9.62 13.63
C ILE A 3 -7.09 -8.69 14.39
N ARG A 4 -6.68 -7.44 14.59
CA ARG A 4 -7.50 -6.40 15.21
C ARG A 4 -8.67 -6.05 14.32
N GLU A 5 -9.81 -5.76 14.94
CA GLU A 5 -10.98 -5.31 14.18
C GLU A 5 -10.67 -3.99 13.47
N LEU A 6 -11.28 -3.76 12.31
CA LEU A 6 -11.05 -2.57 11.51
C LEU A 6 -11.35 -1.26 12.28
N LYS A 7 -12.29 -1.27 13.23
CA LYS A 7 -12.59 -0.11 14.09
C LYS A 7 -11.39 0.30 14.95
N ASP A 8 -10.51 -0.64 15.27
CA ASP A 8 -9.31 -0.44 16.10
C ASP A 8 -8.12 0.08 15.27
N TRP A 9 -8.31 0.31 13.97
CA TRP A 9 -7.29 0.87 13.07
C TRP A 9 -7.35 2.40 13.00
N HIS A 10 -8.16 3.04 13.85
CA HIS A 10 -8.43 4.49 13.82
C HIS A 10 -9.04 4.95 12.48
N LEU A 11 -9.95 4.13 11.93
CA LEU A 11 -10.69 4.39 10.70
C LEU A 11 -12.19 4.51 11.02
N ASN A 12 -12.87 5.49 10.43
CA ASN A 12 -14.30 5.72 10.65
C ASN A 12 -15.14 4.96 9.61
N PHE A 13 -15.76 3.87 10.01
CA PHE A 13 -16.57 3.00 9.15
C PHE A 13 -18.09 3.25 9.23
N GLN A 14 -18.54 4.41 9.74
CA GLN A 14 -19.95 4.81 9.55
C GLN A 14 -20.31 5.02 8.07
N LYS A 15 -19.28 5.10 7.21
CA LYS A 15 -19.34 5.11 5.75
C LYS A 15 -18.30 4.13 5.20
N PRO A 16 -18.43 3.66 3.95
CA PRO A 16 -17.39 2.85 3.31
C PRO A 16 -16.04 3.57 3.32
N LEU A 17 -14.95 2.81 3.50
CA LEU A 17 -13.60 3.32 3.36
C LEU A 17 -13.33 3.68 1.90
N VAL A 18 -12.95 4.93 1.64
CA VAL A 18 -12.67 5.43 0.30
C VAL A 18 -11.17 5.64 0.12
N ILE A 19 -10.57 4.88 -0.79
CA ILE A 19 -9.17 5.02 -1.19
C ILE A 19 -9.14 5.42 -2.67
N SER A 20 -8.69 6.64 -2.98
CA SER A 20 -8.67 7.14 -4.36
C SER A 20 -7.44 7.99 -4.65
N GLY A 21 -7.13 8.16 -5.93
CA GLY A 21 -5.92 8.81 -6.41
C GLY A 21 -5.39 8.13 -7.67
N PRO A 22 -4.31 8.68 -8.25
CA PRO A 22 -3.85 8.22 -9.56
C PRO A 22 -3.29 6.79 -9.52
N CYS A 23 -3.34 6.14 -10.68
CA CYS A 23 -2.82 4.79 -10.84
C CYS A 23 -1.30 4.74 -10.63
N SER A 24 -0.59 5.77 -11.08
CA SER A 24 0.85 5.95 -10.90
C SER A 24 1.11 7.41 -10.53
N VAL A 25 2.21 7.68 -9.82
CA VAL A 25 2.68 9.04 -9.55
C VAL A 25 3.75 9.37 -10.59
N GLU A 26 3.35 10.09 -11.64
CA GLU A 26 4.16 10.25 -12.86
C GLU A 26 4.96 11.56 -12.87
N THR A 27 4.33 12.65 -12.41
CA THR A 27 4.98 13.93 -12.16
C THR A 27 4.38 14.57 -10.90
N GLU A 28 5.09 15.52 -10.32
CA GLU A 28 4.59 16.28 -9.17
C GLU A 28 3.29 17.03 -9.51
N GLU A 29 3.26 17.70 -10.66
CA GLU A 29 2.10 18.46 -11.13
C GLU A 29 0.88 17.54 -11.35
N GLN A 30 1.07 16.39 -12.02
CA GLN A 30 0.02 15.42 -12.24
C GLN A 30 -0.54 14.90 -10.92
N PHE A 31 0.33 14.60 -9.96
CA PHE A 31 -0.08 14.13 -8.64
C PHE A 31 -0.92 15.19 -7.92
N ARG A 32 -0.44 16.44 -7.86
CA ARG A 32 -1.16 17.57 -7.27
C ARG A 32 -2.55 17.76 -7.87
N GLN A 33 -2.62 17.87 -9.19
CA GLN A 33 -3.89 18.08 -9.92
C GLN A 33 -4.89 16.94 -9.68
N SER A 34 -4.39 15.70 -9.51
CA SER A 34 -5.24 14.53 -9.24
C SER A 34 -5.75 14.48 -7.80
N VAL A 35 -4.95 14.96 -6.84
CA VAL A 35 -5.20 14.77 -5.41
C VAL A 35 -5.97 15.94 -4.80
N LEU A 36 -5.62 17.18 -5.12
CA LEU A 36 -6.24 18.37 -4.52
C LEU A 36 -7.79 18.36 -4.59
N PRO A 37 -8.45 17.95 -5.69
CA PRO A 37 -9.91 17.96 -5.77
C PRO A 37 -10.62 16.89 -4.92
N ILE A 38 -9.88 15.89 -4.43
CA ILE A 38 -10.42 14.73 -3.69
C ILE A 38 -9.96 14.66 -2.24
N LEU A 39 -9.02 15.50 -1.78
CA LEU A 39 -8.39 15.43 -0.45
C LEU A 39 -9.39 15.24 0.71
N HIS A 40 -10.50 15.99 0.70
CA HIS A 40 -11.51 15.94 1.76
C HIS A 40 -12.65 14.93 1.49
N LYS A 41 -12.57 14.18 0.40
CA LYS A 41 -13.60 13.22 -0.05
C LYS A 41 -13.19 11.77 0.15
N VAL A 42 -11.94 11.53 0.55
CA VAL A 42 -11.34 10.20 0.66
C VAL A 42 -10.72 10.00 2.03
N ASP A 43 -10.64 8.75 2.49
CA ASP A 43 -9.97 8.40 3.74
C ASP A 43 -8.46 8.25 3.55
N PHE A 44 -8.05 7.79 2.37
CA PHE A 44 -6.65 7.71 1.92
C PHE A 44 -6.53 8.18 0.48
N VAL A 45 -5.49 8.97 0.22
CA VAL A 45 -4.98 9.21 -1.13
C VAL A 45 -4.10 8.03 -1.52
N ARG A 46 -4.27 7.46 -2.70
CA ARG A 46 -3.38 6.41 -3.23
C ARG A 46 -2.49 6.88 -4.37
N GLY A 47 -1.32 6.27 -4.52
CA GLY A 47 -0.43 6.50 -5.66
C GLY A 47 0.46 5.30 -5.94
N GLY A 48 0.59 4.93 -7.22
CA GLY A 48 1.55 3.89 -7.63
C GLY A 48 2.96 4.47 -7.74
N ILE A 49 3.80 4.19 -6.74
CA ILE A 49 5.20 4.62 -6.69
C ILE A 49 6.09 3.73 -7.56
N TRP A 50 5.85 2.41 -7.48
CA TRP A 50 6.46 1.38 -8.31
C TRP A 50 5.38 0.68 -9.13
N LYS A 51 5.70 0.36 -10.37
CA LYS A 51 4.79 -0.29 -11.31
C LYS A 51 5.43 -1.60 -11.76
N PRO A 52 4.96 -2.76 -11.26
CA PRO A 52 5.43 -4.03 -11.76
C PRO A 52 4.96 -4.16 -13.21
N ARG A 53 5.83 -3.97 -14.21
CA ARG A 53 5.47 -4.09 -15.62
C ARG A 53 5.79 -5.50 -16.09
N THR A 54 4.88 -6.06 -16.87
CA THR A 54 5.09 -7.39 -17.47
C THR A 54 6.15 -7.34 -18.57
N ARG A 55 6.23 -6.22 -19.29
CA ARG A 55 7.23 -5.99 -20.33
C ARG A 55 8.19 -4.89 -19.90
N PRO A 56 9.52 -5.11 -20.00
CA PRO A 56 10.51 -4.08 -19.73
C PRO A 56 10.37 -2.90 -20.71
N GLY A 57 10.89 -1.74 -20.32
CA GLY A 57 10.84 -0.51 -21.14
C GLY A 57 9.54 0.29 -21.05
N ASN A 58 8.53 -0.22 -20.32
CA ASN A 58 7.37 0.59 -19.94
C ASN A 58 7.67 1.37 -18.65
N PHE A 59 6.96 2.47 -18.41
CA PHE A 59 7.13 3.28 -17.20
C PHE A 59 7.03 2.45 -15.91
N GLU A 60 8.11 2.34 -15.14
CA GLU A 60 8.22 1.48 -13.95
C GLU A 60 7.85 2.19 -12.64
N GLY A 61 7.45 3.46 -12.72
CA GLY A 61 7.30 4.33 -11.56
C GLY A 61 8.53 5.21 -11.34
N ASN A 62 8.37 6.29 -10.58
CA ASN A 62 9.46 7.20 -10.24
C ASN A 62 10.15 6.85 -8.91
N GLY A 63 9.73 5.75 -8.26
CA GLY A 63 10.34 5.27 -7.02
C GLY A 63 10.39 6.34 -5.92
N GLU A 64 11.53 6.45 -5.25
CA GLU A 64 11.72 7.39 -4.14
C GLU A 64 11.44 8.86 -4.52
N GLN A 65 11.69 9.26 -5.78
CA GLN A 65 11.39 10.62 -6.22
C GLN A 65 9.89 10.93 -6.13
N ALA A 66 9.02 9.97 -6.43
CA ALA A 66 7.59 10.15 -6.24
C ALA A 66 7.19 10.26 -4.76
N LEU A 67 7.87 9.54 -3.86
CA LEU A 67 7.64 9.67 -2.41
C LEU A 67 8.01 11.06 -1.90
N LYS A 68 9.05 11.70 -2.46
CA LYS A 68 9.40 13.09 -2.15
C LYS A 68 8.27 14.05 -2.54
N TRP A 69 7.66 13.89 -3.71
CA TRP A 69 6.51 14.69 -4.13
C TRP A 69 5.29 14.47 -3.22
N VAL A 70 5.03 13.22 -2.84
CA VAL A 70 3.97 12.89 -1.87
C VAL A 70 4.22 13.59 -0.54
N LYS A 71 5.44 13.51 -0.01
CA LYS A 71 5.83 14.14 1.26
C LYS A 71 5.71 15.66 1.21
N ALA A 72 6.13 16.28 0.11
CA ALA A 72 5.98 17.72 -0.10
C ALA A 72 4.49 18.13 -0.09
N LEU A 73 3.64 17.41 -0.83
CA LEU A 73 2.20 17.72 -0.84
C LEU A 73 1.55 17.46 0.53
N LYS A 74 1.96 16.40 1.24
CA LYS A 74 1.45 16.05 2.58
C LYS A 74 1.83 17.11 3.62
N ALA A 75 2.97 17.79 3.44
CA ALA A 75 3.40 18.90 4.29
C ALA A 75 2.53 20.17 4.09
N GLU A 76 2.06 20.43 2.87
CA GLU A 76 1.17 21.55 2.56
C GLU A 76 -0.29 21.24 2.92
N HIS A 77 -0.72 20.01 2.66
CA HIS A 77 -2.07 19.54 2.87
C HIS A 77 -2.02 18.21 3.62
N PRO A 78 -2.39 18.16 4.91
CA PRO A 78 -2.41 16.90 5.64
C PRO A 78 -3.39 15.90 5.02
N PHE A 79 -2.89 14.74 4.58
CA PHE A 79 -3.69 13.58 4.16
C PHE A 79 -2.98 12.27 4.49
N ARG A 80 -3.73 11.17 4.49
CA ARG A 80 -3.17 9.82 4.61
C ARG A 80 -2.87 9.25 3.24
N PHE A 81 -1.69 8.70 3.04
CA PHE A 81 -1.22 8.14 1.78
C PHE A 81 -1.14 6.61 1.83
N ALA A 82 -1.53 5.98 0.73
CA ALA A 82 -1.49 4.54 0.54
C ALA A 82 -0.76 4.15 -0.75
N MET A 83 -0.01 3.05 -0.71
CA MET A 83 0.76 2.58 -1.88
C MET A 83 1.00 1.08 -1.94
N GLU A 84 1.43 0.60 -3.12
CA GLU A 84 1.85 -0.79 -3.33
C GLU A 84 3.29 -1.00 -2.89
N VAL A 85 3.55 -2.12 -2.20
CA VAL A 85 4.92 -2.61 -1.95
C VAL A 85 5.11 -3.99 -2.57
N ALA A 86 6.34 -4.30 -2.95
CA ALA A 86 6.68 -5.54 -3.64
C ALA A 86 8.06 -6.10 -3.24
N THR A 87 8.90 -5.31 -2.55
CA THR A 87 10.21 -5.71 -2.04
C THR A 87 10.40 -5.16 -0.61
N PRO A 88 11.33 -5.71 0.20
CA PRO A 88 11.68 -5.17 1.51
C PRO A 88 12.07 -3.69 1.50
N ASN A 89 12.87 -3.26 0.51
CA ASN A 89 13.28 -1.86 0.36
C ASN A 89 12.08 -0.90 0.18
N HIS A 90 10.98 -1.36 -0.46
CA HIS A 90 9.76 -0.55 -0.56
C HIS A 90 9.12 -0.29 0.81
N ILE A 91 9.26 -1.24 1.75
CA ILE A 91 8.73 -1.14 3.12
C ILE A 91 9.59 -0.18 3.94
N GLU A 92 10.91 -0.27 3.82
CA GLU A 92 11.85 0.68 4.44
C GLU A 92 11.54 2.12 4.01
N LEU A 93 11.37 2.33 2.71
CA LEU A 93 10.98 3.64 2.17
C LEU A 93 9.58 4.06 2.61
N ALA A 94 8.62 3.13 2.73
CA ALA A 94 7.30 3.44 3.24
C ALA A 94 7.37 4.00 4.68
N HIS A 95 8.24 3.43 5.52
CA HIS A 95 8.50 3.94 6.86
C HIS A 95 9.20 5.30 6.84
N GLN A 96 10.28 5.43 6.06
CA GLN A 96 11.05 6.68 5.94
C GLN A 96 10.19 7.87 5.45
N TYR A 97 9.24 7.61 4.56
CA TYR A 97 8.36 8.62 3.96
C TYR A 97 6.98 8.70 4.63
N GLU A 98 6.79 8.06 5.79
CA GLU A 98 5.59 8.19 6.62
C GLU A 98 4.30 7.85 5.85
N VAL A 99 4.35 6.74 5.11
CA VAL A 99 3.19 6.13 4.46
C VAL A 99 2.23 5.60 5.52
N ASP A 100 0.93 5.73 5.29
CA ASP A 100 -0.09 5.44 6.31
C ASP A 100 -0.77 4.07 6.11
N LEU A 101 -0.70 3.51 4.89
CA LEU A 101 -1.24 2.20 4.54
C LEU A 101 -0.48 1.61 3.34
N ILE A 102 -0.26 0.29 3.34
CA ILE A 102 0.30 -0.40 2.18
C ILE A 102 -0.63 -1.50 1.69
N TRP A 103 -0.50 -1.84 0.41
CA TRP A 103 -1.08 -3.07 -0.11
C TRP A 103 -0.07 -3.94 -0.82
N ILE A 104 -0.34 -5.24 -0.79
CA ILE A 104 0.36 -6.25 -1.57
C ILE A 104 -0.37 -6.43 -2.89
N GLY A 105 0.35 -6.27 -3.99
CA GLY A 105 -0.20 -6.40 -5.34
C GLY A 105 -0.64 -7.82 -5.66
N ALA A 106 -1.68 -7.97 -6.50
CA ALA A 106 -2.21 -9.28 -6.91
C ALA A 106 -1.16 -10.23 -7.52
N ARG A 107 -0.14 -9.67 -8.18
CA ARG A 107 1.00 -10.42 -8.76
C ARG A 107 2.06 -10.80 -7.73
N THR A 108 2.12 -10.09 -6.61
CA THR A 108 3.01 -10.43 -5.49
C THR A 108 2.35 -11.51 -4.62
N THR A 109 1.04 -11.42 -4.39
CA THR A 109 0.26 -12.38 -3.59
C THR A 109 0.43 -13.83 -4.07
N VAL A 110 0.62 -14.06 -5.38
CA VAL A 110 0.75 -15.42 -5.94
C VAL A 110 2.11 -16.07 -5.67
N ASN A 111 3.09 -15.35 -5.13
CA ASN A 111 4.43 -15.89 -4.87
C ASN A 111 4.69 -16.01 -3.36
N PRO A 112 4.64 -17.22 -2.78
CA PRO A 112 4.86 -17.43 -1.36
C PRO A 112 6.24 -16.99 -0.85
N PHE A 113 7.29 -17.03 -1.68
CA PHE A 113 8.62 -16.56 -1.29
C PHE A 113 8.63 -15.05 -1.11
N ASN A 114 8.11 -14.32 -2.10
CA ASN A 114 7.99 -12.86 -2.02
C ASN A 114 7.14 -12.45 -0.81
N VAL A 115 6.00 -13.11 -0.59
CA VAL A 115 5.14 -12.78 0.56
C VAL A 115 5.83 -13.08 1.89
N SER A 116 6.60 -14.17 1.98
CA SER A 116 7.35 -14.49 3.21
C SER A 116 8.45 -13.47 3.49
N GLU A 117 9.16 -13.04 2.45
CA GLU A 117 10.19 -11.99 2.55
C GLU A 117 9.59 -10.65 3.00
N LEU A 118 8.44 -10.26 2.42
CA LEU A 118 7.72 -9.06 2.82
C LEU A 118 7.20 -9.17 4.26
N ALA A 119 6.66 -10.32 4.66
CA ALA A 119 6.15 -10.53 6.01
C ALA A 119 7.26 -10.38 7.07
N GLU A 120 8.45 -10.93 6.82
CA GLU A 120 9.59 -10.74 7.74
C GLU A 120 10.05 -9.28 7.78
N ALA A 121 10.08 -8.58 6.64
CA ALA A 121 10.42 -7.16 6.58
C ALA A 121 9.41 -6.25 7.31
N PHE A 122 8.15 -6.68 7.47
CA PHE A 122 7.13 -5.97 8.25
C PHE A 122 7.15 -6.27 9.75
N LYS A 123 7.98 -7.16 10.23
CA LYS A 123 7.96 -7.59 11.64
C LYS A 123 8.22 -6.42 12.58
N GLY A 124 7.33 -6.24 13.56
CA GLY A 124 7.37 -5.09 14.48
C GLY A 124 6.79 -3.79 13.92
N SER A 125 6.33 -3.79 12.67
CA SER A 125 5.64 -2.65 12.06
C SER A 125 4.16 -2.59 12.48
N GLU A 126 3.68 -1.39 12.76
CA GLU A 126 2.27 -1.10 13.02
C GLU A 126 1.52 -0.60 11.77
N LEU A 127 2.18 -0.63 10.61
CA LEU A 127 1.63 -0.16 9.34
C LEU A 127 0.53 -1.13 8.85
N PRO A 128 -0.69 -0.65 8.57
CA PRO A 128 -1.76 -1.51 8.06
C PRO A 128 -1.42 -2.11 6.69
N VAL A 129 -1.72 -3.40 6.52
CA VAL A 129 -1.45 -4.17 5.30
C VAL A 129 -2.76 -4.66 4.70
N LEU A 130 -3.00 -4.33 3.42
CA LEU A 130 -4.08 -4.90 2.61
C LEU A 130 -3.53 -5.90 1.58
N VAL A 131 -4.03 -7.12 1.56
CA VAL A 131 -3.58 -8.15 0.61
C VAL A 131 -4.59 -8.31 -0.51
N LYS A 132 -4.25 -7.86 -1.72
CA LYS A 132 -5.14 -8.05 -2.88
C LYS A 132 -5.29 -9.52 -3.24
N ASN A 133 -6.48 -9.84 -3.76
CA ASN A 133 -6.75 -11.13 -4.40
C ASN A 133 -5.67 -11.50 -5.43
N PRO A 134 -5.24 -12.77 -5.49
CA PRO A 134 -4.31 -13.25 -6.50
C PRO A 134 -4.89 -13.11 -7.90
N ILE A 135 -4.02 -12.95 -8.90
CA ILE A 135 -4.42 -12.81 -10.31
C ILE A 135 -5.12 -14.05 -10.89
N HIS A 136 -4.90 -15.22 -10.30
CA HIS A 136 -5.69 -16.43 -10.54
C HIS A 136 -6.44 -16.77 -9.26
N ALA A 137 -7.71 -17.18 -9.40
CA ALA A 137 -8.61 -17.37 -8.28
C ALA A 137 -8.26 -18.63 -7.47
N GLU A 138 -7.21 -18.53 -6.66
CA GLU A 138 -6.79 -19.58 -5.73
C GLU A 138 -6.86 -19.07 -4.27
N LEU A 139 -7.87 -19.54 -3.56
CA LEU A 139 -8.16 -19.09 -2.20
C LEU A 139 -7.02 -19.46 -1.22
N SER A 140 -6.33 -20.58 -1.44
CA SER A 140 -5.18 -21.02 -0.63
C SER A 140 -4.01 -20.06 -0.71
N LEU A 141 -3.71 -19.50 -1.89
CA LEU A 141 -2.65 -18.50 -2.03
C LEU A 141 -3.01 -17.22 -1.29
N TRP A 142 -4.25 -16.75 -1.42
CA TRP A 142 -4.70 -15.54 -0.72
C TRP A 142 -4.69 -15.71 0.80
N LYS A 143 -5.26 -16.81 1.32
CA LYS A 143 -5.23 -17.15 2.74
C LYS A 143 -3.81 -17.33 3.26
N GLY A 144 -2.97 -18.05 2.50
CA GLY A 144 -1.58 -18.26 2.85
C GLY A 144 -0.78 -16.97 2.93
N ALA A 145 -1.12 -15.95 2.14
CA ALA A 145 -0.51 -14.63 2.25
C ALA A 145 -0.90 -13.94 3.57
N LEU A 146 -2.20 -13.93 3.90
CA LEU A 146 -2.70 -13.37 5.15
C LEU A 146 -2.09 -14.06 6.38
N GLU A 147 -2.01 -15.39 6.38
CA GLU A 147 -1.43 -16.17 7.48
C GLU A 147 0.05 -15.85 7.71
N ARG A 148 0.82 -15.58 6.65
CA ARG A 148 2.24 -15.21 6.76
C ARG A 148 2.40 -13.85 7.45
N PHE A 149 1.65 -12.84 7.02
CA PHE A 149 1.66 -11.53 7.67
C PHE A 149 1.17 -11.61 9.12
N SER A 150 0.10 -12.37 9.39
CA SER A 150 -0.38 -12.57 10.77
C SER A 150 0.66 -13.28 11.64
N LYS A 151 1.36 -14.29 11.13
CA LYS A 151 2.46 -14.98 11.85
C LYS A 151 3.66 -14.07 12.11
N ALA A 152 3.90 -13.07 11.26
CA ALA A 152 4.90 -12.04 11.48
C ALA A 152 4.48 -10.99 12.54
N GLY A 153 3.31 -11.15 13.16
CA GLY A 153 2.82 -10.28 14.23
C GLY A 153 2.00 -9.08 13.76
N ILE A 154 1.65 -9.02 12.47
CA ILE A 154 0.87 -7.91 11.92
C ILE A 154 -0.60 -8.12 12.26
N GLN A 155 -1.11 -7.24 13.12
CA GLN A 155 -2.48 -7.30 13.58
C GLN A 155 -3.44 -6.40 12.79
N LYS A 156 -2.92 -5.38 12.09
CA LYS A 156 -3.70 -4.52 11.19
C LYS A 156 -3.65 -5.06 9.75
N LEU A 157 -4.27 -6.22 9.57
CA LEU A 157 -4.26 -6.97 8.31
C LEU A 157 -5.66 -7.08 7.71
N GLY A 158 -5.79 -6.77 6.42
CA GLY A 158 -7.04 -6.78 5.68
C GLY A 158 -6.84 -7.26 4.24
N ALA A 159 -7.93 -7.37 3.49
CA ALA A 159 -7.93 -7.96 2.16
C ALA A 159 -9.03 -7.35 1.26
#